data_AF-A0A0R2TSE5-F1
#
_entry.id   AF-A0A0R2TSE5-F1
#
_cell.length_a   1.000
_cell.length_b   1.000
_cell.length_c   1.000
_cell.angle_alpha   90.00
_cell.angle_beta   90.00
_cell.angle_gamma   90.00
#
_symmetry.space_group_name_H-M   'P 1'
#
loop_
_entity.id
_entity.type
_entity.pdbx_description
1 polymer ?
#
loop_
_entity_poly.entity_id
_entity_poly.type
_entity_poly.pdbx_seq_one_letter_code
_entity_poly.pdbx_strand_id
1 'polypeptide(L)'
;MVIFADSEKDPNFINQVESLAEDPGALNDRDVLVILDATPSPPSAWRQLLHPNGFSLVIFDKDGTRALRKPLPWSVREISHAIDKFSSRRNELLERHPAGR
;
A
#
# COMPACT_ATOMS: atom_id res chain seq x y z
N MET A 1 -0.29 -3.42 1.88
CA MET A 1 0.41 -2.11 1.82
C MET A 1 1.26 -1.93 3.06
N VAL A 2 2.32 -1.12 2.98
CA VAL A 2 3.18 -0.76 4.12
C VAL A 2 3.31 0.76 4.18
N ILE A 3 3.21 1.33 5.37
CA ILE A 3 3.42 2.76 5.64
C ILE A 3 4.66 2.89 6.50
N PHE A 4 5.68 3.55 5.97
CA PHE A 4 6.93 3.83 6.66
C PHE A 4 6.97 5.27 7.18
N ALA A 5 7.64 5.48 8.29
CA ALA A 5 8.08 6.78 8.78
C ALA A 5 9.28 6.65 9.72
N ASP A 6 10.07 7.70 9.92
CA ASP A 6 11.24 7.62 10.82
C ASP A 6 10.85 7.76 12.31
N SER A 7 9.59 8.10 12.59
CA SER A 7 9.03 8.23 13.95
C SER A 7 7.51 8.15 13.92
N GLU A 8 6.89 7.64 14.98
CA GLU A 8 5.43 7.71 15.18
C GLU A 8 4.91 9.16 15.28
N LYS A 9 5.81 10.12 15.55
CA LYS A 9 5.50 11.55 15.62
C LYS A 9 5.59 12.26 14.27
N ASP A 10 5.91 11.54 13.19
CA ASP A 10 5.93 12.12 11.85
C ASP A 10 4.52 12.60 11.45
N PRO A 11 4.33 13.88 11.08
CA PRO A 11 3.02 14.41 10.70
C PRO A 11 2.36 13.65 9.55
N ASN A 12 3.13 13.18 8.56
CA ASN A 12 2.58 12.40 7.45
C ASN A 12 2.14 11.02 7.90
N PHE A 13 2.85 10.41 8.86
CA PHE A 13 2.47 9.12 9.44
C PHE A 13 1.15 9.23 10.20
N ILE A 14 1.03 10.25 11.07
CA ILE A 14 -0.19 10.53 11.82
C ILE A 14 -1.35 10.78 10.85
N ASN A 15 -1.19 11.70 9.90
CA ASN A 15 -2.21 12.00 8.89
C ASN A 15 -2.62 10.76 8.09
N GLN A 16 -1.68 9.88 7.74
CA GLN A 16 -1.98 8.66 7.03
C GLN A 16 -2.80 7.69 7.88
N VAL A 17 -2.44 7.48 9.15
CA VAL A 17 -3.18 6.60 10.06
C VAL A 17 -4.58 7.13 10.32
N GLU A 18 -4.72 8.44 10.53
CA GLU A 18 -6.03 9.11 10.65
C GLU A 18 -6.86 8.92 9.38
N SER A 19 -6.25 9.13 8.21
CA SER A 19 -6.92 8.92 6.91
C SER A 19 -7.43 7.49 6.75
N LEU A 20 -6.68 6.48 7.20
CA LEU A 20 -7.11 5.08 7.15
C LEU A 20 -8.29 4.78 8.09
N ALA A 21 -8.40 5.52 9.19
CA ALA A 21 -9.47 5.35 10.17
C ALA A 21 -10.81 5.94 9.71
N GLU A 22 -10.81 6.84 8.71
CA GLU A 22 -12.03 7.45 8.16
C GLU A 22 -12.98 6.42 7.53
N ASP A 23 -12.43 5.43 6.82
CA ASP A 23 -13.20 4.37 6.17
C ASP A 23 -12.39 3.06 6.06
N PRO A 24 -12.25 2.30 7.16
CA PRO A 24 -11.58 1.01 7.12
C PRO A 24 -12.32 -0.04 6.28
N GLY A 25 -13.64 0.13 6.07
CA GLY A 25 -14.48 -0.80 5.31
C GLY A 25 -14.06 -0.90 3.85
N ALA A 26 -13.80 0.24 3.20
CA ALA A 26 -13.37 0.26 1.81
C ALA A 26 -12.03 -0.48 1.55
N LEU A 27 -11.14 -0.53 2.55
CA LEU A 27 -9.90 -1.30 2.48
C LEU A 27 -10.14 -2.79 2.73
N ASN A 28 -11.01 -3.10 3.69
CA ASN A 28 -11.37 -4.48 4.03
C ASN A 28 -12.05 -5.20 2.85
N ASP A 29 -12.95 -4.52 2.12
CA ASP A 29 -13.63 -5.06 0.93
C ASP A 29 -12.67 -5.49 -0.20
N ARG A 30 -11.43 -5.01 -0.16
CA ARG A 30 -10.36 -5.31 -1.12
C ARG A 30 -9.29 -6.25 -0.56
N ASP A 31 -9.54 -6.84 0.61
CA ASP A 31 -8.60 -7.69 1.37
C ASP A 31 -7.23 -7.01 1.59
N VAL A 32 -7.23 -5.72 1.94
CA VAL A 32 -6.00 -4.96 2.09
C VAL A 32 -5.40 -5.16 3.48
N LEU A 33 -4.21 -5.78 3.54
CA LEU A 33 -3.39 -5.80 4.75
C LEU A 33 -2.61 -4.48 4.89
N VAL A 34 -2.73 -3.82 6.04
CA VAL A 34 -1.96 -2.61 6.38
C VAL A 34 -0.87 -2.96 7.38
N ILE A 35 0.35 -2.55 7.07
CA ILE A 35 1.51 -2.65 7.98
C ILE A 35 2.00 -1.24 8.27
N LEU A 36 2.16 -0.94 9.55
CA LEU A 36 2.70 0.33 10.02
C LEU A 36 4.14 0.12 10.51
N ASP A 37 5.06 0.91 10.00
CA ASP A 37 6.49 0.82 10.31
C ASP A 37 7.06 2.22 10.57
N ALA A 38 6.91 2.68 11.81
CA ALA A 38 7.37 3.99 12.25
C ALA A 38 8.67 3.95 13.08
N THR A 39 9.39 2.82 13.05
CA THR A 39 10.63 2.62 13.82
C THR A 39 11.78 2.24 12.87
N PRO A 40 12.74 3.15 12.59
CA PRO A 40 13.80 2.89 11.62
C PRO A 40 14.91 1.95 12.12
N SER A 41 15.08 1.82 13.45
CA SER A 41 16.12 1.00 14.06
C SER A 41 15.58 0.23 15.29
N PRO A 42 15.78 -1.10 15.35
CA PRO A 42 16.36 -1.95 14.30
C PRO A 42 15.44 -2.01 13.06
N PRO A 43 16.00 -2.17 11.85
CA PRO A 43 15.20 -2.17 10.63
C PRO A 43 14.35 -3.44 10.53
N SER A 44 13.04 -3.27 10.33
CA SER A 44 12.12 -4.38 10.05
C SER A 44 12.49 -5.12 8.76
N ALA A 45 11.94 -6.33 8.57
CA ALA A 45 12.07 -7.06 7.32
C ALA A 45 11.55 -6.24 6.11
N TRP A 46 10.50 -5.44 6.31
CA TRP A 46 9.95 -4.57 5.27
C TRP A 46 10.88 -3.43 4.91
N ARG A 47 11.56 -2.81 5.88
CA ARG A 47 12.59 -1.78 5.61
C ARG A 47 13.77 -2.35 4.84
N GLN A 48 14.22 -3.54 5.22
CA GLN A 48 15.32 -4.22 4.54
C GLN A 48 14.95 -4.57 3.10
N LEU A 49 13.70 -4.95 2.82
CA LEU A 49 13.23 -5.30 1.48
C LEU A 49 12.94 -4.06 0.61
N LEU A 50 12.31 -3.04 1.20
CA LEU A 50 11.72 -1.93 0.44
C LEU A 50 12.54 -0.65 0.44
N HIS A 51 13.57 -0.56 1.29
CA HIS A 51 14.50 0.58 1.41
C HIS A 51 13.79 1.95 1.38
N PRO A 52 12.84 2.22 2.30
CA PRO A 52 12.14 3.49 2.35
C PRO A 52 13.06 4.63 2.79
N ASN A 53 12.75 5.85 2.34
CA ASN A 53 13.39 7.09 2.80
C ASN A 53 12.32 7.97 3.46
N GLY A 54 12.44 8.24 4.76
CA GLY A 54 11.46 9.01 5.51
C GLY A 54 10.05 8.40 5.45
N PHE A 55 9.03 9.26 5.34
CA PHE A 55 7.67 8.80 5.08
C PHE A 55 7.55 8.14 3.70
N SER A 56 7.01 6.93 3.66
CA SER A 56 6.72 6.25 2.39
C SER A 56 5.51 5.33 2.51
N LEU A 57 4.49 5.58 1.67
CA LEU A 57 3.39 4.66 1.46
C LEU A 57 3.71 3.74 0.28
N VAL A 58 3.74 2.43 0.53
CA VAL A 58 3.98 1.40 -0.48
C VAL A 58 2.75 0.52 -0.61
N ILE A 59 2.08 0.60 -1.75
CA ILE A 59 0.90 -0.23 -2.09
C ILE A 59 1.34 -1.24 -3.13
N PHE A 60 1.10 -2.52 -2.87
CA PHE A 60 1.41 -3.60 -3.81
C PHE A 60 0.24 -4.56 -3.93
N ASP A 61 0.16 -5.25 -5.06
CA ASP A 61 -0.79 -6.35 -5.25
C ASP A 61 -0.44 -7.57 -4.40
N LYS A 62 -1.37 -8.52 -4.29
CA LYS A 62 -1.22 -9.74 -3.47
C LYS A 62 -0.04 -10.61 -3.90
N ASP A 63 0.36 -10.51 -5.18
CA ASP A 63 1.44 -11.30 -5.77
C ASP A 63 2.80 -10.58 -5.71
N GLY A 64 2.84 -9.34 -5.21
CA GLY A 64 4.05 -8.50 -5.11
C GLY A 64 4.62 -8.04 -6.47
N THR A 65 3.90 -8.27 -7.58
CA THR A 65 4.42 -8.01 -8.93
C THR A 65 4.37 -6.53 -9.30
N ARG A 66 3.46 -5.79 -8.68
CA ARG A 66 3.29 -4.35 -8.91
C ARG A 66 3.30 -3.62 -7.58
N ALA A 67 4.11 -2.57 -7.51
CA ALA A 67 4.16 -1.68 -6.36
C ALA A 67 4.04 -0.22 -6.81
N LEU A 68 3.26 0.55 -6.08
CA LEU A 68 3.18 2.00 -6.15
C LEU A 68 3.79 2.57 -4.87
N ARG A 69 4.71 3.52 -5.02
CA ARG A 69 5.33 4.24 -3.91
C ARG A 69 4.87 5.68 -3.90
N LYS A 70 4.55 6.21 -2.72
CA LYS A 70 4.15 7.60 -2.53
C LYS A 70 4.90 8.23 -1.36
N PRO A 71 5.46 9.44 -1.54
CA PRO A 71 6.16 10.16 -0.49
C PRO A 71 5.22 11.02 0.37
N LEU A 72 3.90 10.93 0.15
CA LEU A 72 2.89 11.74 0.81
C LEU A 72 1.69 10.87 1.22
N PRO A 73 0.98 11.24 2.30
CA PRO A 73 -0.20 10.51 2.75
C PRO A 73 -1.30 10.58 1.71
N TRP A 74 -2.03 9.48 1.56
CA TRP A 74 -3.18 9.35 0.66
C TRP A 74 -4.43 8.98 1.46
N SER A 75 -5.56 9.52 1.02
CA SER A 75 -6.87 9.13 1.54
C SER A 75 -7.21 7.69 1.20
N VAL A 76 -8.14 7.07 1.95
CA VAL A 76 -8.68 5.75 1.64
C VAL A 76 -9.26 5.68 0.22
N ARG A 77 -9.88 6.77 -0.25
CA ARG A 77 -10.44 6.87 -1.60
C ARG A 77 -9.35 6.76 -2.68
N GLU A 78 -8.25 7.49 -2.51
CA GLU A 78 -7.12 7.45 -3.45
C GLU A 78 -6.46 6.07 -3.46
N ILE A 79 -6.28 5.46 -2.30
CA ILE A 79 -5.72 4.11 -2.15
C ILE A 79 -6.63 3.08 -2.84
N SER A 80 -7.93 3.11 -2.54
CA SER A 80 -8.93 2.20 -3.12
C SER A 80 -8.93 2.27 -4.65
N HIS A 81 -8.94 3.49 -5.20
CA HIS A 81 -8.90 3.69 -6.64
C HIS A 81 -7.59 3.21 -7.29
N ALA A 82 -6.46 3.31 -6.59
CA ALA A 82 -5.19 2.76 -7.07
C ALA A 82 -5.19 1.22 -7.06
N ILE A 83 -5.76 0.59 -6.02
CA ILE A 83 -5.90 -0.86 -5.93
C ILE A 83 -6.81 -1.40 -7.04
N ASP A 84 -7.94 -0.74 -7.30
CA ASP A 84 -8.89 -1.16 -8.35
C ASP A 84 -8.22 -1.18 -9.74
N LYS A 85 -7.28 -0.26 -10.00
CA LYS A 85 -6.48 -0.23 -11.23
C LYS A 85 -5.47 -1.37 -11.35
N PHE A 86 -4.98 -1.91 -10.24
CA PHE A 86 -4.14 -3.11 -10.28
C PHE A 86 -4.95 -4.34 -10.71
N SER A 87 -6.18 -4.46 -10.20
CA SER A 87 -7.09 -5.57 -10.51
C SER A 87 -7.57 -5.57 -11.97
N SER A 88 -8.03 -4.43 -12.49
CA SER A 88 -8.58 -4.35 -13.85
C SER A 88 -7.56 -4.71 -14.94
N ARG A 89 -6.30 -4.33 -14.74
CA ARG A 89 -5.21 -4.64 -15.68
C ARG A 89 -4.73 -6.09 -15.58
N ARG A 90 -5.05 -6.81 -14.49
CA ARG A 90 -4.82 -8.27 -14.38
C ARG A 90 -5.87 -9.04 -15.17
N ASN A 91 -7.14 -8.62 -15.09
CA ASN A 91 -8.22 -9.23 -15.87
C ASN A 91 -7.98 -9.09 -17.38
N GLU A 92 -7.49 -7.95 -17.84
CA GLU A 92 -7.17 -7.74 -19.26
C GLU A 92 -6.06 -8.67 -19.79
N LEU A 93 -5.07 -9.03 -18.96
CA LEU A 93 -4.01 -9.98 -19.32
C LEU A 93 -4.52 -11.43 -19.36
N LEU A 94 -5.39 -11.80 -18.42
CA LEU A 94 -6.03 -13.12 -18.37
C LEU A 94 -7.02 -13.31 -19.54
N GLU A 95 -7.76 -12.26 -19.92
CA GLU A 95 -8.73 -12.29 -21.02
C GLU A 95 -8.05 -12.34 -22.40
N ARG A 96 -6.82 -11.81 -22.54
CA ARG A 96 -6.03 -11.93 -23.78
C ARG A 96 -5.37 -13.30 -23.96
N HIS A 97 -5.32 -14.14 -22.92
CA HIS A 97 -4.84 -15.51 -22.98
C HIS A 97 -5.86 -16.47 -22.34
N PRO A 98 -7.04 -16.68 -22.97
CA PRO A 98 -7.88 -17.79 -22.56
C PRO A 98 -7.04 -19.05 -22.75
N ALA A 99 -6.80 -19.78 -21.66
CA ALA A 99 -6.09 -21.05 -21.70
C ALA A 99 -6.67 -21.87 -22.86
N GLY A 100 -5.80 -22.15 -23.84
CA GLY A 100 -6.15 -22.97 -24.99
C GLY A 100 -6.71 -24.30 -24.49
N ARG A 101 -7.83 -24.67 -25.10
CA ARG A 101 -8.54 -25.94 -24.92
C ARG A 101 -7.68 -27.13 -25.30
#